data_AF-A0A242D8J8-F1
#
_entry.id   AF-A0A242D8J8-F1
#
_cell.length_a   1.000
_cell.length_b   1.000
_cell.length_c   1.000
_cell.angle_alpha   90.00
_cell.angle_beta   90.00
_cell.angle_gamma   90.00
#
_symmetry.space_group_name_H-M   'P 1'
#
loop_
_entity.id
_entity.type
_entity.pdbx_description
1 polymer ?
#
loop_
_entity_poly.entity_id
_entity_poly.type
_entity_poly.pdbx_seq_one_letter_code
_entity_poly.pdbx_strand_id
1 'polypeptide(L)'
;MENFLGTQLRNYRQRNELTQKQLANILYVSDRTVSKWERGAGYPDIDTLKHIAQLLDISLDNLLNEREPELYFEYRSSTLLFNLPLLHIIIPNLSEMLWHNRRFAISSLRHKQQLIPAARGIFSIGFFSTGFFSLGIFTKGVFSIGFLSLGIVSGGFLALGLFTAGNLALGVIAFGNLGIGLFAFGNLVIGGLGLGNFAFGYLAIGNKVFGAYTSILSQHSNLPEISHALTNLQQEVPQHIRKIVIEPFLSVTRAPIFPYAVLSFILFIAFLLCVVCLWGVLKIRQRAVTH
;
A
#
# COMPACT_ATOMS: atom_id res chain seq x y z
N MET A 1 27.91 9.42 -30.38
CA MET A 1 27.21 9.00 -29.16
C MET A 1 26.99 10.23 -28.31
N GLU A 2 25.78 10.46 -27.82
CA GLU A 2 25.53 11.53 -26.85
C GLU A 2 26.29 11.22 -25.55
N ASN A 3 26.97 12.23 -24.97
CA ASN A 3 27.71 12.10 -23.72
C ASN A 3 26.71 12.16 -22.54
N PHE A 4 26.70 11.14 -21.68
CA PHE A 4 25.81 11.03 -20.52
C PHE A 4 25.82 12.29 -19.65
N LEU A 5 27.00 12.78 -19.26
CA LEU A 5 27.18 14.01 -18.48
C LEU A 5 26.53 15.21 -19.17
N GLY A 6 26.78 15.37 -20.46
CA GLY A 6 26.25 16.48 -21.25
C GLY A 6 24.72 16.48 -21.28
N THR A 7 24.12 15.28 -21.45
CA THR A 7 22.67 15.09 -21.43
C THR A 7 22.07 15.38 -20.05
N GLN A 8 22.69 14.91 -18.96
CA GLN A 8 22.20 15.17 -17.60
C GLN A 8 22.25 16.67 -17.25
N LEU A 9 23.34 17.36 -17.59
CA LEU A 9 23.46 18.81 -17.39
C LEU A 9 22.38 19.57 -18.18
N ARG A 10 22.17 19.21 -19.44
CA ARG A 10 21.13 19.83 -20.29
C ARG A 10 19.73 19.60 -19.74
N ASN A 11 19.43 18.38 -19.28
CA ASN A 11 18.15 18.02 -18.69
C ASN A 11 17.89 18.79 -17.40
N TYR A 12 18.87 18.85 -16.50
CA TYR A 12 18.79 19.66 -15.28
C TYR A 12 18.53 21.13 -15.60
N ARG A 13 19.27 21.67 -16.57
CA ARG A 13 19.13 23.05 -17.01
C ARG A 13 17.72 23.34 -17.53
N GLN A 14 17.17 22.48 -18.39
CA GLN A 14 15.83 22.64 -18.94
C GLN A 14 14.73 22.50 -17.89
N ARG A 15 14.84 21.55 -16.96
CA ARG A 15 13.86 21.34 -15.87
C ARG A 15 13.80 22.51 -14.88
N ASN A 16 14.90 23.24 -14.72
CA ASN A 16 15.00 24.40 -13.84
C ASN A 16 14.94 25.74 -14.60
N GLU A 17 14.58 25.71 -15.90
CA GLU A 17 14.45 26.91 -16.75
C GLU A 17 15.72 27.79 -16.80
N LEU A 18 16.89 27.15 -16.72
CA LEU A 18 18.18 27.84 -16.71
C LEU A 18 18.75 28.04 -18.13
N THR A 19 19.49 29.11 -18.32
CA THR A 19 20.38 29.30 -19.48
C THR A 19 21.74 28.63 -19.22
N GLN A 20 22.52 28.36 -20.28
CA GLN A 20 23.88 27.81 -20.11
C GLN A 20 24.75 28.73 -19.23
N LYS A 21 24.59 30.05 -19.36
CA LYS A 21 25.27 31.06 -18.53
C LYS A 21 24.87 30.95 -17.06
N GLN A 22 23.59 30.76 -16.75
CA GLN A 22 23.14 30.60 -15.37
C GLN A 22 23.66 29.30 -14.74
N LEU A 23 23.62 28.19 -15.48
CA LEU A 23 24.21 26.93 -15.02
C LEU A 23 25.72 27.05 -14.80
N ALA A 24 26.42 27.75 -15.69
CA ALA A 24 27.85 28.00 -15.58
C ALA A 24 28.20 28.81 -14.32
N ASN A 25 27.38 29.82 -13.99
CA ASN A 25 27.53 30.60 -12.76
C ASN A 25 27.35 29.72 -11.51
N ILE A 26 26.40 28.78 -11.52
CA ILE A 26 26.17 27.85 -10.39
C ILE A 26 27.38 26.92 -10.21
N LEU A 27 27.99 26.47 -11.31
CA LEU A 27 29.13 25.56 -11.31
C LEU A 27 30.49 26.28 -11.23
N TYR A 28 30.50 27.61 -11.09
CA TYR A 28 31.72 28.44 -11.07
C TYR A 28 32.63 28.25 -12.29
N VAL A 29 32.05 28.08 -13.48
CA VAL A 29 32.77 27.92 -14.76
C VAL A 29 32.28 28.89 -15.83
N SER A 30 32.95 28.93 -16.98
CA SER A 30 32.48 29.73 -18.12
C SER A 30 31.29 29.09 -18.83
N ASP A 31 30.42 29.92 -19.40
CA ASP A 31 29.30 29.50 -20.27
C ASP A 31 29.77 28.62 -21.45
N ARG A 32 30.92 28.95 -22.04
CA ARG A 32 31.58 28.15 -23.07
C ARG A 32 31.96 26.75 -22.58
N THR A 33 32.32 26.61 -21.31
CA THR A 33 32.66 25.32 -20.69
C THR A 33 31.43 24.43 -20.58
N VAL A 34 30.30 24.96 -20.08
CA VAL A 34 29.03 24.22 -20.02
C VAL A 34 28.55 23.83 -21.43
N SER A 35 28.62 24.75 -22.40
CA SER A 35 28.28 24.48 -23.80
C SER A 35 29.16 23.39 -24.43
N LYS A 36 30.42 23.28 -24.01
CA LYS A 36 31.34 22.22 -24.41
C LYS A 36 30.90 20.87 -23.84
N TRP A 37 30.64 20.80 -22.53
CA TRP A 37 30.19 19.55 -21.88
C TRP A 37 28.84 19.07 -22.41
N GLU A 38 27.85 19.96 -22.60
CA GLU A 38 26.54 19.60 -23.18
C GLU A 38 26.65 19.03 -24.61
N ARG A 39 27.72 19.36 -25.35
CA ARG A 39 28.02 18.82 -26.68
C ARG A 39 28.94 17.60 -26.66
N GLY A 40 29.34 17.13 -25.48
CA GLY A 40 30.32 16.06 -25.30
C GLY A 40 31.76 16.44 -25.68
N ALA A 41 32.05 17.73 -25.85
CA ALA A 41 33.36 18.24 -26.25
C ALA A 41 34.20 18.63 -25.03
N GLY A 42 34.81 17.63 -24.38
CA GLY A 42 35.66 17.79 -23.19
C GLY A 42 34.99 17.28 -21.91
N TYR A 43 35.79 17.14 -20.85
CA TYR A 43 35.35 16.60 -19.56
C TYR A 43 35.70 17.58 -18.42
N PRO A 44 34.86 17.73 -17.39
CA PRO A 44 35.20 18.53 -16.21
C PRO A 44 36.32 17.88 -15.41
N ASP A 45 37.05 18.68 -14.62
CA ASP A 45 37.97 18.16 -13.61
C ASP A 45 37.24 17.48 -12.44
N ILE A 46 38.00 16.78 -11.60
CA ILE A 46 37.47 15.99 -10.48
C ILE A 46 36.65 16.84 -9.49
N ASP A 47 37.08 18.07 -9.19
CA ASP A 47 36.39 18.91 -8.22
C ASP A 47 35.11 19.49 -8.81
N THR A 48 35.12 19.83 -10.09
CA THR A 48 33.92 20.24 -10.82
C THR A 48 32.95 19.08 -10.99
N LEU A 49 33.44 17.85 -11.22
CA LEU A 49 32.60 16.64 -11.25
C LEU A 49 31.91 16.39 -9.91
N LYS A 50 32.58 16.61 -8.77
CA LYS A 50 31.95 16.53 -7.44
C LYS A 50 30.83 17.56 -7.31
N HIS A 51 31.06 18.81 -7.72
CA HIS A 51 30.03 19.85 -7.71
C HIS A 51 28.86 19.53 -8.65
N ILE A 52 29.14 18.98 -9.83
CA ILE A 52 28.10 18.55 -10.76
C ILE A 52 27.28 17.40 -10.17
N ALA A 53 27.92 16.39 -9.56
CA ALA A 53 27.23 15.27 -8.91
C ALA A 53 26.30 15.77 -7.79
N GLN A 54 26.76 16.73 -6.97
CA GLN A 54 25.94 17.37 -5.94
C GLN A 54 24.79 18.18 -6.53
N LEU A 55 25.02 18.93 -7.62
CA LEU A 55 24.01 19.73 -8.29
C LEU A 55 22.88 18.87 -8.88
N LEU A 56 23.27 17.77 -9.51
CA LEU A 56 22.39 16.80 -10.15
C LEU A 56 21.71 15.84 -9.16
N ASP A 57 22.13 15.86 -7.88
CA ASP A 57 21.68 14.95 -6.82
C ASP A 57 21.90 13.46 -7.21
N ILE A 58 23.09 13.13 -7.74
CA ILE A 58 23.51 11.75 -8.09
C ILE A 58 24.89 11.43 -7.48
N SER A 59 25.22 10.15 -7.31
CA SER A 59 26.55 9.78 -6.81
C SER A 59 27.62 10.07 -7.86
N LEU A 60 28.83 10.42 -7.42
CA LEU A 60 29.97 10.58 -8.33
C LEU A 60 30.25 9.27 -9.09
N ASP A 61 30.06 8.12 -8.45
CA ASP A 61 30.21 6.81 -9.09
C ASP A 61 29.20 6.61 -10.23
N ASN A 62 27.91 6.92 -10.01
CA ASN A 62 26.88 6.85 -11.06
C ASN A 62 27.18 7.82 -12.21
N LEU A 63 27.65 9.02 -11.89
CA LEU A 63 28.05 10.02 -12.89
C LEU A 63 29.24 9.55 -13.74
N LEU A 64 30.24 8.91 -13.13
CA LEU A 64 31.45 8.43 -13.81
C LEU A 64 31.20 7.14 -14.60
N ASN A 65 30.36 6.24 -14.07
CA ASN A 65 30.01 4.98 -14.72
C ASN A 65 28.86 5.13 -15.73
N GLU A 66 28.37 6.35 -15.95
CA GLU A 66 27.24 6.67 -16.83
C GLU A 66 25.99 5.83 -16.53
N ARG A 67 25.74 5.58 -15.24
CA ARG A 67 24.60 4.79 -14.76
C ARG A 67 23.50 5.70 -14.28
N GLU A 68 22.29 5.49 -14.79
CA GLU A 68 21.11 6.02 -14.11
C GLU A 68 20.88 5.21 -12.82
N PRO A 69 20.53 5.86 -11.70
CA PRO A 69 20.27 5.16 -10.45
C PRO A 69 19.07 4.23 -10.63
N GLU A 70 19.24 2.95 -10.30
CA GLU A 70 18.14 1.97 -10.26
C GLU A 70 17.26 2.25 -9.04
N LEU A 71 16.21 3.04 -9.25
CA LEU A 71 15.27 3.47 -8.20
C LEU A 71 14.42 2.32 -7.65
N TYR A 72 14.27 1.23 -8.40
CA TYR A 72 13.48 0.07 -7.99
C TYR A 72 13.92 -1.20 -8.72
N PHE A 73 13.73 -2.33 -8.05
CA PHE A 73 13.76 -3.65 -8.66
C PHE A 73 12.38 -3.99 -9.22
N GLU A 74 12.30 -4.46 -10.47
CA GLU A 74 11.07 -4.94 -11.10
C GLU A 74 11.19 -6.41 -11.51
N TYR A 75 10.21 -7.21 -11.08
CA TYR A 75 9.99 -8.56 -11.57
C TYR A 75 8.59 -8.71 -12.13
N ARG A 76 8.50 -9.22 -13.37
CA ARG A 76 7.25 -9.51 -14.04
C ARG A 76 7.25 -10.93 -14.60
N SER A 77 6.23 -11.70 -14.24
CA SER A 77 6.06 -13.07 -14.74
C SER A 77 5.66 -13.08 -16.22
N SER A 78 6.20 -14.02 -16.99
CA SER A 78 5.79 -14.28 -18.38
C SER A 78 4.39 -14.90 -18.49
N THR A 79 3.96 -15.63 -17.46
CA THR A 79 2.62 -16.23 -17.40
C THR A 79 1.58 -15.13 -17.23
N LEU A 80 0.60 -15.10 -18.13
CA LEU A 80 -0.53 -14.17 -18.10
C LEU A 80 -1.81 -14.91 -17.72
N LEU A 81 -2.67 -14.24 -16.96
CA LEU A 81 -4.04 -14.68 -16.66
C LEU A 81 -4.93 -13.44 -16.80
N PHE A 82 -6.03 -13.54 -17.57
CA PHE A 82 -6.91 -12.40 -17.88
C PHE A 82 -6.16 -11.15 -18.40
N ASN A 83 -5.15 -11.33 -19.27
CA ASN A 83 -4.26 -10.27 -19.78
C ASN A 83 -3.45 -9.51 -18.72
N LEU A 84 -3.38 -10.03 -17.48
CA LEU A 84 -2.52 -9.53 -16.41
C LEU A 84 -1.38 -10.51 -16.16
N PRO A 85 -0.15 -10.04 -15.84
CA PRO A 85 0.89 -10.95 -15.38
C PRO A 85 0.44 -11.63 -14.09
N LEU A 86 0.70 -12.92 -13.99
CA LEU A 86 0.36 -13.69 -12.80
C LEU A 86 1.01 -13.09 -11.55
N LEU A 87 2.29 -12.70 -11.65
CA LEU A 87 3.05 -12.08 -10.56
C LEU A 87 3.79 -10.85 -11.07
N HIS A 88 3.60 -9.72 -10.41
CA HIS A 88 4.32 -8.47 -10.65
C HIS A 88 4.80 -7.89 -9.32
N ILE A 89 6.11 -7.77 -9.15
CA ILE A 89 6.76 -7.27 -7.94
C ILE A 89 7.57 -6.02 -8.31
N ILE A 90 7.35 -4.93 -7.57
CA ILE A 90 8.17 -3.72 -7.65
C ILE A 90 8.67 -3.39 -6.25
N ILE A 91 9.97 -3.51 -6.02
CA ILE A 91 10.61 -3.20 -4.73
C ILE A 91 11.40 -1.91 -4.88
N PRO A 92 11.02 -0.82 -4.21
CA PRO A 92 11.77 0.42 -4.26
C PRO A 92 13.15 0.25 -3.62
N ASN A 93 14.17 0.83 -4.25
CA ASN A 93 15.51 0.91 -3.70
C ASN A 93 15.58 2.07 -2.70
N LEU A 94 15.30 1.77 -1.43
CA LEU A 94 15.22 2.77 -0.36
C LEU A 94 16.53 3.55 -0.17
N SER A 95 17.70 2.93 -0.39
CA SER A 95 18.97 3.64 -0.25
C SER A 95 19.12 4.72 -1.30
N GLU A 96 18.90 4.39 -2.58
CA GLU A 96 18.96 5.37 -3.68
C GLU A 96 17.88 6.47 -3.50
N MET A 97 16.69 6.10 -3.04
CA MET A 97 15.61 7.07 -2.85
C MET A 97 15.83 8.04 -1.68
N LEU A 98 16.47 7.58 -0.59
CA LEU A 98 16.66 8.40 0.62
C LEU A 98 17.98 9.15 0.61
N TRP A 99 19.01 8.61 -0.05
CA TRP A 99 20.36 9.19 -0.07
C TRP A 99 20.47 10.38 -1.03
N HIS A 100 19.84 10.27 -2.20
CA HIS A 100 19.91 11.26 -3.28
C HIS A 100 18.68 12.15 -3.39
N ASN A 101 17.84 12.21 -2.35
CA ASN A 101 16.61 12.95 -2.47
C ASN A 101 15.97 13.26 -1.11
N ARG A 102 16.57 14.18 -0.34
CA ARG A 102 15.91 14.75 0.86
C ARG A 102 14.52 15.32 0.53
N ARG A 103 14.32 15.75 -0.71
CA ARG A 103 13.02 16.22 -1.24
C ARG A 103 12.03 15.08 -1.49
N PHE A 104 12.47 13.83 -1.71
CA PHE A 104 11.56 12.69 -1.91
C PHE A 104 10.68 12.44 -0.68
N ALA A 105 11.23 12.55 0.53
CA ALA A 105 10.46 12.38 1.76
C ALA A 105 9.26 13.34 1.82
N ILE A 106 9.47 14.60 1.39
CA ILE A 106 8.50 15.71 1.43
C ILE A 106 7.70 15.83 0.11
N SER A 107 8.10 15.10 -0.94
CA SER A 107 7.48 15.18 -2.26
C SER A 107 6.03 14.68 -2.27
N SER A 108 5.22 15.29 -3.15
CA SER A 108 3.81 14.89 -3.32
C SER A 108 3.68 13.43 -3.77
N LEU A 109 2.57 12.78 -3.39
CA LEU A 109 2.23 11.41 -3.84
C LEU A 109 2.28 11.26 -5.37
N ARG A 110 1.89 12.31 -6.12
CA ARG A 110 1.91 12.32 -7.58
C ARG A 110 3.35 12.25 -8.12
N HIS A 111 4.28 12.95 -7.50
CA HIS A 111 5.69 12.89 -7.88
C HIS A 111 6.30 11.52 -7.57
N LYS A 112 5.94 10.90 -6.43
CA LYS A 112 6.37 9.54 -6.09
C LYS A 112 5.91 8.49 -7.12
N GLN A 113 4.70 8.64 -7.68
CA GLN A 113 4.18 7.77 -8.73
C GLN A 113 4.87 7.91 -10.09
N GLN A 114 5.54 9.03 -10.35
CA GLN A 114 6.37 9.21 -11.55
C GLN A 114 7.72 8.49 -11.43
N LEU A 115 8.23 8.36 -10.21
CA LEU A 115 9.52 7.74 -9.91
C LEU A 115 9.42 6.22 -9.72
N ILE A 116 8.34 5.75 -9.09
CA ILE A 116 8.12 4.32 -8.83
C ILE A 116 6.82 3.89 -9.50
N PRO A 117 6.87 3.00 -10.51
CA PRO A 117 5.67 2.49 -11.15
C PRO A 117 4.84 1.64 -10.20
N ALA A 118 3.54 1.53 -10.50
CA ALA A 118 2.65 0.67 -9.74
C ALA A 118 2.76 -0.79 -10.23
N ALA A 119 2.91 -1.72 -9.29
CA ALA A 119 2.88 -3.15 -9.59
C ALA A 119 1.46 -3.54 -10.03
N ARG A 120 1.34 -4.18 -11.19
CA ARG A 120 0.05 -4.56 -11.81
C ARG A 120 0.05 -6.03 -12.21
N GLY A 121 -0.82 -6.84 -11.59
CA GLY A 121 -0.89 -8.28 -11.86
C GLY A 121 -2.06 -8.97 -11.15
N ILE A 122 -2.16 -10.30 -11.29
CA ILE A 122 -3.07 -11.10 -10.47
C ILE A 122 -2.59 -11.08 -9.02
N PHE A 123 -1.31 -11.41 -8.81
CA PHE A 123 -0.58 -11.16 -7.58
C PHE A 123 0.35 -9.97 -7.80
N SER A 124 0.19 -8.92 -7.00
CA SER A 124 0.94 -7.68 -7.12
C SER A 124 1.55 -7.27 -5.79
N ILE A 125 2.86 -7.01 -5.76
CA ILE A 125 3.58 -6.61 -4.55
C ILE A 125 4.37 -5.34 -4.86
N GLY A 126 4.20 -4.27 -4.09
CA GLY A 126 5.06 -3.10 -4.22
C GLY A 126 4.63 -1.88 -3.41
N PHE A 127 5.34 -0.76 -3.55
CA PHE A 127 4.99 0.48 -2.87
C PHE A 127 3.60 0.97 -3.27
N PHE A 128 3.37 1.06 -4.59
CA PHE A 128 2.05 1.18 -5.21
C PHE A 128 1.72 -0.16 -5.87
N SER A 129 0.57 -0.74 -5.53
CA SER A 129 0.19 -2.06 -6.01
C SER A 129 -1.28 -2.09 -6.44
N THR A 130 -1.57 -2.74 -7.56
CA THR A 130 -2.91 -2.88 -8.12
C THR A 130 -3.11 -4.26 -8.72
N GLY A 131 -4.11 -5.00 -8.26
CA GLY A 131 -4.30 -6.37 -8.74
C GLY A 131 -5.53 -7.07 -8.18
N PHE A 132 -5.63 -8.37 -8.44
CA PHE A 132 -6.66 -9.19 -7.80
C PHE A 132 -6.28 -9.43 -6.33
N PHE A 133 -5.06 -9.92 -6.09
CA PHE A 133 -4.37 -9.96 -4.81
C PHE A 133 -3.26 -8.90 -4.81
N SER A 134 -3.35 -7.93 -3.91
CA SER A 134 -2.45 -6.78 -3.85
C SER A 134 -1.86 -6.60 -2.45
N LEU A 135 -0.53 -6.51 -2.36
CA LEU A 135 0.23 -6.25 -1.14
C LEU A 135 1.13 -5.02 -1.32
N GLY A 136 1.22 -4.15 -0.32
CA GLY A 136 2.00 -2.92 -0.45
C GLY A 136 1.75 -1.85 0.59
N ILE A 137 2.25 -0.64 0.35
CA ILE A 137 1.94 0.53 1.19
C ILE A 137 0.63 1.14 0.72
N PHE A 138 0.49 1.39 -0.59
CA PHE A 138 -0.72 1.89 -1.22
C PHE A 138 -1.27 0.82 -2.17
N THR A 139 -2.39 0.21 -1.81
CA THR A 139 -2.93 -0.95 -2.52
C THR A 139 -4.36 -0.74 -3.02
N LYS A 140 -4.65 -1.27 -4.21
CA LYS A 140 -5.98 -1.30 -4.81
C LYS A 140 -6.26 -2.68 -5.40
N GLY A 141 -7.30 -3.39 -4.97
CA GLY A 141 -7.58 -4.69 -5.54
C GLY A 141 -8.88 -5.34 -5.10
N VAL A 142 -9.08 -6.60 -5.48
CA VAL A 142 -10.20 -7.40 -4.93
C VAL A 142 -9.89 -7.79 -3.49
N PHE A 143 -8.71 -8.38 -3.28
CA PHE A 143 -8.08 -8.68 -2.00
C PHE A 143 -6.86 -7.78 -1.82
N SER A 144 -6.92 -6.85 -0.88
CA SER A 144 -5.92 -5.79 -0.74
C SER A 144 -5.36 -5.73 0.68
N ILE A 145 -4.06 -5.84 0.87
CA ILE A 145 -3.40 -5.70 2.17
C ILE A 145 -2.37 -4.59 2.08
N GLY A 146 -2.40 -3.61 2.98
CA GLY A 146 -1.38 -2.58 3.00
C GLY A 146 -1.49 -1.55 4.12
N PHE A 147 -0.72 -0.48 4.03
CA PHE A 147 -0.87 0.64 4.96
C PHE A 147 -2.16 1.42 4.66
N LEU A 148 -2.33 1.84 3.40
CA LEU A 148 -3.56 2.39 2.85
C LEU A 148 -4.08 1.41 1.78
N SER A 149 -5.17 0.71 2.10
CA SER A 149 -5.72 -0.34 1.23
C SER A 149 -7.15 -0.04 0.80
N LEU A 150 -7.43 -0.28 -0.48
CA LEU A 150 -8.77 -0.18 -1.07
C LEU A 150 -9.11 -1.50 -1.77
N GLY A 151 -10.21 -2.13 -1.41
CA GLY A 151 -10.67 -3.31 -2.15
C GLY A 151 -12.05 -3.81 -1.80
N ILE A 152 -12.42 -4.98 -2.32
CA ILE A 152 -13.66 -5.64 -1.89
C ILE A 152 -13.44 -6.24 -0.50
N VAL A 153 -12.33 -6.97 -0.34
CA VAL A 153 -11.79 -7.44 0.93
C VAL A 153 -10.47 -6.71 1.17
N SER A 154 -10.38 -5.89 2.21
CA SER A 154 -9.19 -5.06 2.46
C SER A 154 -8.71 -5.13 3.91
N GLY A 155 -7.40 -5.31 4.08
CA GLY A 155 -6.68 -5.29 5.36
C GLY A 155 -5.69 -4.13 5.45
N GLY A 156 -5.55 -3.46 6.58
CA GLY A 156 -4.49 -2.46 6.70
C GLY A 156 -4.48 -1.54 7.92
N PHE A 157 -3.66 -0.49 7.87
CA PHE A 157 -3.74 0.59 8.86
C PHE A 157 -4.98 1.45 8.59
N LEU A 158 -5.16 1.92 7.36
CA LEU A 158 -6.39 2.51 6.85
C LEU A 158 -6.92 1.65 5.70
N ALA A 159 -8.08 1.05 5.91
CA ALA A 159 -8.67 0.07 4.99
C ALA A 159 -10.07 0.51 4.55
N LEU A 160 -10.33 0.45 3.24
CA LEU A 160 -11.60 0.84 2.61
C LEU A 160 -12.13 -0.30 1.73
N GLY A 161 -13.40 -0.66 1.86
CA GLY A 161 -13.95 -1.76 1.09
C GLY A 161 -15.33 -2.27 1.48
N LEU A 162 -15.69 -3.46 1.02
CA LEU A 162 -16.95 -4.11 1.43
C LEU A 162 -16.76 -4.88 2.73
N PHE A 163 -15.71 -5.71 2.80
CA PHE A 163 -15.23 -6.37 4.01
C PHE A 163 -13.87 -5.78 4.38
N THR A 164 -13.78 -5.12 5.53
CA THR A 164 -12.56 -4.40 5.92
C THR A 164 -12.08 -4.82 7.30
N ALA A 165 -10.76 -4.93 7.43
CA ALA A 165 -10.09 -5.19 8.71
C ALA A 165 -8.90 -4.23 8.87
N GLY A 166 -8.79 -3.52 10.00
CA GLY A 166 -7.66 -2.61 10.19
C GLY A 166 -7.68 -1.77 11.44
N ASN A 167 -6.75 -0.82 11.55
CA ASN A 167 -6.83 0.18 12.63
C ASN A 167 -7.98 1.15 12.37
N LEU A 168 -8.06 1.71 11.17
CA LEU A 168 -9.17 2.51 10.66
C LEU A 168 -9.83 1.73 9.53
N ALA A 169 -11.00 1.15 9.80
CA ALA A 169 -11.73 0.28 8.86
C ALA A 169 -13.03 0.98 8.41
N LEU A 170 -13.18 1.16 7.10
CA LEU A 170 -14.33 1.80 6.47
C LEU A 170 -14.96 0.83 5.46
N GLY A 171 -16.17 0.32 5.73
CA GLY A 171 -16.83 -0.58 4.78
C GLY A 171 -18.25 -0.98 5.13
N VAL A 172 -18.82 -1.92 4.37
CA VAL A 172 -20.13 -2.49 4.73
C VAL A 172 -20.00 -3.32 6.01
N ILE A 173 -18.97 -4.17 6.06
CA ILE A 173 -18.53 -4.88 7.26
C ILE A 173 -17.14 -4.37 7.62
N ALA A 174 -16.99 -3.81 8.82
CA ALA A 174 -15.75 -3.18 9.27
C ALA A 174 -15.29 -3.74 10.62
N PHE A 175 -14.11 -4.36 10.64
CA PHE A 175 -13.44 -4.80 11.85
C PHE A 175 -12.25 -3.89 12.14
N GLY A 176 -12.27 -3.12 13.22
CA GLY A 176 -11.12 -2.30 13.52
C GLY A 176 -11.15 -1.54 14.83
N ASN A 177 -10.00 -0.97 15.20
CA ASN A 177 -9.92 -0.10 16.36
C ASN A 177 -10.88 1.09 16.24
N LEU A 178 -10.95 1.69 15.05
CA LEU A 178 -12.02 2.55 14.59
C LEU A 178 -12.73 1.86 13.41
N GLY A 179 -13.95 1.37 13.64
CA GLY A 179 -14.76 0.72 12.61
C GLY A 179 -15.94 1.58 12.18
N ILE A 180 -16.05 1.90 10.90
CA ILE A 180 -17.15 2.69 10.34
C ILE A 180 -17.83 1.87 9.24
N GLY A 181 -19.09 1.52 9.42
CA GLY A 181 -19.79 0.68 8.45
C GLY A 181 -21.23 0.34 8.73
N LEU A 182 -21.87 -0.45 7.87
CA LEU A 182 -23.21 -0.95 8.16
C LEU A 182 -23.18 -1.93 9.35
N PHE A 183 -22.20 -2.82 9.36
CA PHE A 183 -21.85 -3.70 10.47
C PHE A 183 -20.42 -3.38 10.92
N ALA A 184 -20.26 -2.82 12.11
CA ALA A 184 -18.97 -2.36 12.61
C ALA A 184 -18.62 -3.06 13.94
N PHE A 185 -17.37 -3.51 14.06
CA PHE A 185 -16.86 -4.28 15.18
C PHE A 185 -15.50 -3.74 15.65
N GLY A 186 -15.33 -3.53 16.95
CA GLY A 186 -14.02 -3.24 17.55
C GLY A 186 -14.06 -2.28 18.74
N ASN A 187 -13.10 -1.34 18.84
CA ASN A 187 -12.99 -0.49 20.04
C ASN A 187 -13.94 0.72 20.00
N LEU A 188 -13.83 1.55 18.96
CA LEU A 188 -14.73 2.65 18.66
C LEU A 188 -15.44 2.35 17.34
N VAL A 189 -16.76 2.26 17.36
CA VAL A 189 -17.53 1.89 16.17
C VAL A 189 -18.65 2.86 15.87
N ILE A 190 -18.86 3.14 14.58
CA ILE A 190 -19.95 3.96 14.05
C ILE A 190 -20.64 3.16 12.95
N GLY A 191 -21.92 2.82 13.11
CA GLY A 191 -22.58 2.03 12.09
C GLY A 191 -24.08 1.78 12.23
N GLY A 192 -24.62 0.95 11.35
CA GLY A 192 -26.00 0.48 11.49
C GLY A 192 -26.13 -0.45 12.69
N LEU A 193 -25.33 -1.52 12.69
CA LEU A 193 -25.04 -2.38 13.82
C LEU A 193 -23.60 -2.13 14.29
N GLY A 194 -23.42 -1.71 15.54
CA GLY A 194 -22.11 -1.51 16.16
C GLY A 194 -21.91 -2.44 17.35
N LEU A 195 -20.88 -3.29 17.31
CA LEU A 195 -20.41 -4.04 18.49
C LEU A 195 -19.03 -3.52 18.90
N GLY A 196 -18.89 -2.96 20.10
CA GLY A 196 -17.59 -2.49 20.55
C GLY A 196 -17.56 -1.84 21.91
N ASN A 197 -16.39 -1.39 22.37
CA ASN A 197 -16.28 -0.74 23.68
C ASN A 197 -17.08 0.58 23.70
N PHE A 198 -16.93 1.38 22.66
CA PHE A 198 -17.72 2.58 22.38
C PHE A 198 -18.46 2.37 21.07
N ALA A 199 -19.79 2.23 21.12
CA ALA A 199 -20.59 1.94 19.93
C ALA A 199 -21.66 3.02 19.68
N PHE A 200 -21.61 3.59 18.48
CA PHE A 200 -22.60 4.52 17.95
C PHE A 200 -23.33 3.86 16.79
N GLY A 201 -24.65 3.74 16.86
CA GLY A 201 -25.38 3.17 15.74
C GLY A 201 -26.87 3.03 15.94
N TYR A 202 -27.57 2.52 14.93
CA TYR A 202 -29.00 2.24 15.06
C TYR A 202 -29.24 1.11 16.07
N LEU A 203 -28.46 0.04 15.96
CA LEU A 203 -28.35 -1.05 16.94
C LEU A 203 -26.92 -1.05 17.49
N ALA A 204 -26.75 -0.78 18.78
CA ALA A 204 -25.43 -0.63 19.40
C ALA A 204 -25.29 -1.52 20.64
N ILE A 205 -24.22 -2.32 20.69
CA ILE A 205 -23.92 -3.23 21.81
C ILE A 205 -22.48 -3.00 22.25
N GLY A 206 -22.27 -2.82 23.56
CA GLY A 206 -20.97 -2.37 24.02
C GLY A 206 -20.93 -1.88 25.46
N ASN A 207 -19.75 -1.43 25.91
CA ASN A 207 -19.62 -0.87 27.27
C ASN A 207 -20.26 0.51 27.40
N LYS A 208 -20.09 1.34 26.38
CA LYS A 208 -20.72 2.65 26.24
C LYS A 208 -21.37 2.73 24.88
N VAL A 209 -22.69 2.85 24.86
CA VAL A 209 -23.50 2.71 23.66
C VAL A 209 -24.41 3.91 23.47
N PHE A 210 -24.58 4.32 22.21
CA PHE A 210 -25.48 5.37 21.80
C PHE A 210 -26.23 4.91 20.54
N GLY A 211 -27.56 4.87 20.60
CA GLY A 211 -28.37 4.35 19.50
C GLY A 211 -29.86 4.31 19.79
N ALA A 212 -30.63 3.85 18.80
CA ALA A 212 -32.07 3.64 18.95
C ALA A 212 -32.38 2.36 19.74
N TYR A 213 -31.62 1.30 19.49
CA TYR A 213 -31.69 0.03 20.21
C TYR A 213 -30.32 -0.30 20.77
N THR A 214 -30.22 -0.39 22.10
CA THR A 214 -28.92 -0.47 22.77
C THR A 214 -28.87 -1.58 23.81
N SER A 215 -27.76 -2.31 23.87
CA SER A 215 -27.48 -3.22 24.99
C SER A 215 -26.11 -2.94 25.58
N ILE A 216 -26.09 -2.65 26.88
CA ILE A 216 -24.86 -2.37 27.62
C ILE A 216 -24.23 -3.70 28.08
N LEU A 217 -22.92 -3.83 27.86
CA LEU A 217 -22.09 -4.97 28.26
C LEU A 217 -21.10 -4.57 29.36
N SER A 218 -20.71 -5.54 30.18
CA SER A 218 -19.70 -5.35 31.23
C SER A 218 -18.29 -5.23 30.61
N GLN A 219 -17.33 -4.65 31.35
CA GLN A 219 -15.98 -4.32 30.83
C GLN A 219 -15.17 -5.52 30.29
N HIS A 220 -15.61 -6.76 30.48
CA HIS A 220 -14.93 -7.98 30.03
C HIS A 220 -15.90 -9.04 29.51
N SER A 221 -16.90 -8.63 28.72
CA SER A 221 -17.93 -9.54 28.23
C SER A 221 -17.43 -10.59 27.24
N ASN A 222 -17.83 -11.84 27.46
CA ASN A 222 -17.53 -12.98 26.59
C ASN A 222 -18.60 -13.17 25.48
N LEU A 223 -18.29 -14.01 24.48
CA LEU A 223 -19.22 -14.32 23.37
C LEU A 223 -20.63 -14.78 23.83
N PRO A 224 -20.79 -15.57 24.91
CA PRO A 224 -22.12 -15.92 25.43
C PRO A 224 -22.91 -14.71 25.94
N GLU A 225 -22.25 -13.75 26.60
CA GLU A 225 -22.90 -12.52 27.08
C GLU A 225 -23.35 -11.64 25.91
N ILE A 226 -22.52 -11.54 24.86
CA ILE A 226 -22.91 -10.86 23.60
C ILE A 226 -24.13 -11.53 22.98
N SER A 227 -24.17 -12.87 22.98
CA SER A 227 -25.29 -13.64 22.44
C SER A 227 -26.57 -13.44 23.26
N HIS A 228 -26.46 -13.34 24.58
CA HIS A 228 -27.58 -13.03 25.48
C HIS A 228 -28.09 -11.61 25.26
N ALA A 229 -27.18 -10.63 25.17
CA ALA A 229 -27.51 -9.23 24.85
C ALA A 229 -28.29 -9.10 23.54
N LEU A 230 -27.84 -9.81 22.49
CA LEU A 230 -28.56 -9.86 21.20
C LEU A 230 -29.92 -10.53 21.30
N THR A 231 -30.06 -11.57 22.14
CA THR A 231 -31.33 -12.26 22.35
C THR A 231 -32.33 -11.38 23.08
N ASN A 232 -31.88 -10.55 24.02
CA ASN A 232 -32.75 -9.57 24.69
C ASN A 232 -33.21 -8.48 23.71
N LEU A 233 -32.28 -7.92 22.93
CA LEU A 233 -32.60 -6.94 21.90
C LEU A 233 -33.56 -7.47 20.82
N GLN A 234 -33.59 -8.79 20.61
CA GLN A 234 -34.49 -9.42 19.66
C GLN A 234 -35.98 -9.10 19.91
N GLN A 235 -36.36 -8.84 21.16
CA GLN A 235 -37.74 -8.54 21.55
C GLN A 235 -38.15 -7.09 21.27
N GLU A 236 -37.19 -6.16 21.29
CA GLU A 236 -37.43 -4.73 21.14
C GLU A 236 -37.32 -4.25 19.69
N VAL A 237 -36.54 -4.97 18.88
CA VAL A 237 -36.17 -4.57 17.52
C VAL A 237 -37.27 -4.93 16.50
N PRO A 238 -37.53 -4.07 15.49
CA PRO A 238 -38.50 -4.35 14.43
C PRO A 238 -38.25 -5.67 13.69
N GLN A 239 -39.33 -6.33 13.25
CA GLN A 239 -39.27 -7.65 12.61
C GLN A 239 -38.30 -7.74 11.42
N HIS A 240 -38.18 -6.68 10.64
CA HIS A 240 -37.30 -6.65 9.48
C HIS A 240 -35.81 -6.68 9.88
N ILE A 241 -35.40 -5.90 10.89
CA ILE A 241 -34.02 -5.93 11.40
C ILE A 241 -33.75 -7.26 12.09
N ARG A 242 -34.72 -7.79 12.84
CA ARG A 242 -34.60 -9.08 13.50
C ARG A 242 -34.22 -10.20 12.53
N LYS A 243 -34.95 -10.30 11.40
CA LYS A 243 -34.75 -11.34 10.38
C LYS A 243 -33.48 -11.13 9.55
N ILE A 244 -33.13 -9.88 9.22
CA ILE A 244 -32.00 -9.58 8.33
C ILE A 244 -30.66 -9.57 9.09
N VAL A 245 -30.69 -9.21 10.38
CA VAL A 245 -29.47 -8.92 11.15
C VAL A 245 -29.28 -9.87 12.33
N ILE A 246 -30.24 -9.91 13.26
CA ILE A 246 -30.05 -10.59 14.55
C ILE A 246 -30.08 -12.12 14.39
N GLU A 247 -31.09 -12.66 13.70
CA GLU A 247 -31.26 -14.10 13.51
C GLU A 247 -30.07 -14.74 12.75
N PRO A 248 -29.57 -14.16 11.63
CA PRO A 248 -28.37 -14.66 10.95
C PRO A 248 -27.14 -14.63 11.86
N PHE A 249 -26.92 -13.55 12.61
CA PHE A 249 -25.78 -13.45 13.52
C PHE A 249 -25.81 -14.52 14.61
N LEU A 250 -26.96 -14.72 15.25
CA LEU A 250 -27.14 -15.76 16.27
C LEU A 250 -27.00 -17.18 15.71
N SER A 251 -27.43 -17.41 14.46
CA SER A 251 -27.25 -18.71 13.80
C SER A 251 -25.77 -19.05 13.61
N VAL A 252 -24.95 -18.04 13.29
CA VAL A 252 -23.51 -18.17 13.06
C VAL A 252 -22.77 -18.39 14.39
N THR A 253 -23.10 -17.63 15.44
CA THR A 253 -22.42 -17.75 16.74
C THR A 253 -22.74 -19.05 17.48
N ARG A 254 -23.92 -19.62 17.26
CA ARG A 254 -24.33 -20.89 17.88
C ARG A 254 -23.87 -22.11 17.09
N ALA A 255 -23.44 -21.96 15.84
CA ALA A 255 -22.99 -23.06 15.02
C ALA A 255 -21.60 -23.56 15.50
N PRO A 256 -21.47 -24.84 15.91
CA PRO A 256 -20.18 -25.38 16.37
C PRO A 256 -19.12 -25.40 15.26
N ILE A 257 -19.56 -25.36 13.99
CA ILE A 257 -18.70 -25.39 12.80
C ILE A 257 -18.02 -24.05 12.53
N PHE A 258 -18.57 -22.93 13.00
CA PHE A 258 -18.07 -21.60 12.67
C PHE A 258 -16.57 -21.38 12.98
N PRO A 259 -16.06 -21.68 14.19
CA PRO A 259 -14.63 -21.50 14.47
C PRO A 259 -13.74 -22.38 13.59
N TYR A 260 -14.17 -23.60 13.27
CA TYR A 260 -13.42 -24.52 12.39
C TYR A 260 -13.43 -24.06 10.93
N ALA A 261 -14.55 -23.52 10.45
CA ALA A 261 -14.67 -22.96 9.11
C ALA A 261 -13.77 -21.73 8.93
N VAL A 262 -13.74 -20.83 9.93
CA VAL A 262 -12.85 -19.67 9.93
C VAL A 262 -11.38 -20.12 9.96
N LEU A 263 -11.03 -21.05 10.85
CA LEU A 263 -9.66 -21.58 10.93
C LEU A 263 -9.23 -22.27 9.61
N SER A 264 -10.12 -23.07 9.01
CA SER A 264 -9.88 -23.75 7.74
C SER A 264 -9.68 -22.76 6.59
N PHE A 265 -10.48 -21.69 6.53
CA PHE A 265 -10.33 -20.63 5.53
C PHE A 265 -9.01 -19.88 5.68
N ILE A 266 -8.60 -19.56 6.91
CA ILE A 266 -7.31 -18.91 7.19
C ILE A 266 -6.16 -19.83 6.77
N LEU A 267 -6.21 -21.12 7.13
CA LEU A 267 -5.21 -22.11 6.73
C LEU A 267 -5.14 -22.28 5.21
N PHE A 268 -6.28 -22.25 4.53
CA PHE A 268 -6.33 -22.33 3.06
C PHE A 268 -5.69 -21.11 2.39
N ILE A 269 -5.98 -19.90 2.87
CA ILE A 269 -5.32 -18.67 2.37
C ILE A 269 -3.81 -18.73 2.65
N ALA A 270 -3.40 -19.13 3.85
CA ALA A 270 -1.98 -19.26 4.21
C ALA A 270 -1.27 -20.28 3.31
N PHE A 271 -1.91 -21.42 3.03
CA PHE A 271 -1.41 -22.42 2.10
C PHE A 271 -1.25 -21.85 0.68
N LEU A 272 -2.27 -21.14 0.17
CA LEU A 272 -2.21 -20.53 -1.16
C LEU A 272 -1.06 -19.52 -1.27
N LEU A 273 -0.88 -18.67 -0.25
CA LEU A 273 0.22 -17.70 -0.18
C LEU A 273 1.58 -18.40 -0.13
N CYS A 274 1.74 -19.46 0.67
CA CYS A 274 2.97 -20.25 0.73
C CYS A 274 3.30 -20.89 -0.62
N VAL A 275 2.33 -21.46 -1.33
CA VAL A 275 2.53 -22.06 -2.66
C VAL A 275 2.99 -21.00 -3.66
N VAL A 276 2.34 -19.83 -3.69
CA VAL A 276 2.71 -18.72 -4.58
C VAL A 276 4.12 -18.21 -4.27
N CYS A 277 4.45 -18.04 -2.98
CA CYS A 277 5.78 -17.62 -2.53
C CYS A 277 6.86 -18.65 -2.91
N LEU A 278 6.62 -19.94 -2.63
CA LEU A 278 7.56 -21.02 -2.96
C LEU A 278 7.81 -21.08 -4.47
N TRP A 279 6.76 -20.97 -5.28
CA TRP A 279 6.88 -20.98 -6.73
C TRP A 279 7.62 -19.76 -7.27
N GLY A 280 7.38 -18.58 -6.67
CA GLY A 280 8.14 -17.36 -6.95
C GLY A 280 9.64 -17.51 -6.62
N VAL A 281 9.97 -18.02 -5.44
CA VAL A 281 11.36 -18.23 -4.98
C VAL A 281 12.09 -19.24 -5.87
N LEU A 282 11.46 -20.36 -6.20
CA LEU A 282 12.04 -21.38 -7.08
C LEU A 282 12.39 -20.79 -8.46
N LYS A 283 11.53 -19.93 -8.99
CA LYS A 283 11.73 -19.29 -10.30
C LYS A 283 12.81 -18.21 -10.25
N ILE A 284 12.94 -17.47 -9.14
CA ILE A 284 14.04 -16.51 -8.93
C ILE A 284 15.38 -17.27 -8.81
N ARG A 285 15.43 -18.36 -8.03
CA ARG A 285 16.63 -19.21 -7.89
C ARG A 285 17.09 -19.78 -9.23
N GLN A 286 16.17 -20.23 -10.08
CA GLN A 286 16.53 -20.74 -11.40
C GLN A 286 17.18 -19.67 -12.28
N ARG A 287 16.75 -18.40 -12.21
CA ARG A 287 17.37 -17.30 -12.97
C ARG A 287 18.73 -16.87 -12.41
N ALA A 288 18.92 -16.95 -11.09
CA ALA A 288 20.18 -16.59 -10.44
C ALA A 288 21.31 -17.61 -10.66
N VAL A 289 20.97 -18.85 -11.06
CA VAL A 289 21.95 -19.92 -11.36
C VAL A 289 22.34 -19.94 -12.85
N THR A 290 21.60 -19.23 -13.71
CA THR A 290 21.83 -19.19 -15.16
C THR A 290 22.55 -17.93 -15.65
N HIS A 291 22.96 -17.04 -14.74
CA HIS A 291 23.78 -15.85 -15.00
C HIS A 291 25.04 -15.91 -14.14
#